data_AF-A0A151P6F4-F1
#
_entry.id   AF-A0A151P6F4-F1
#
_cell.length_a   1.000
_cell.length_b   1.000
_cell.length_c   1.000
_cell.angle_alpha   90.00
_cell.angle_beta   90.00
_cell.angle_gamma   90.00
#
_symmetry.space_group_name_H-M   'P 1'
#
loop_
_entity.id
_entity.type
_entity.pdbx_description
1 polymer ?
#
loop_
_entity_poly.entity_id
_entity_poly.type
_entity_poly.pdbx_seq_one_letter_code
_entity_poly.pdbx_strand_id
1 'polypeptide(L)'
;MGIVMLLRALALLSIAASETLNLHYVVVIPAIIHHPSQEKFCIHVSSLPETVHLAITLEMTIRNHTLVEKDVEKPGIFECISFQPVARCETKAKDCGFVLPIGL
;
A
#
# COMPACT_ATOMS: atom_id res chain seq x y z
N MET A 1 -44.01 29.16 -1.28
CA MET A 1 -43.51 28.25 -2.34
C MET A 1 -41.98 28.24 -2.46
N GLY A 2 -41.29 29.38 -2.32
CA GLY A 2 -39.82 29.45 -2.49
C GLY A 2 -38.98 28.71 -1.45
N ILE A 3 -39.35 28.76 -0.16
CA ILE A 3 -38.59 28.10 0.93
C ILE A 3 -38.53 26.58 0.77
N VAL A 4 -39.63 25.96 0.33
CA VAL A 4 -39.70 24.50 0.11
C VAL A 4 -38.76 24.07 -1.02
N MET A 5 -38.65 24.88 -2.08
CA MET A 5 -37.73 24.62 -3.19
C MET A 5 -36.27 24.81 -2.77
N LEU A 6 -36.00 25.82 -1.93
CA LEU A 6 -34.66 26.07 -1.39
C LEU A 6 -34.19 24.93 -0.48
N LEU A 7 -35.05 24.49 0.44
CA LEU A 7 -34.79 23.35 1.34
C LEU A 7 -34.57 22.06 0.54
N ARG A 8 -35.34 21.85 -0.53
CA ARG A 8 -35.19 20.68 -1.41
C ARG A 8 -33.88 20.72 -2.20
N ALA A 9 -33.46 21.89 -2.68
CA ALA A 9 -32.18 22.06 -3.36
C ALA A 9 -30.99 21.83 -2.41
N LEU A 10 -31.08 22.32 -1.17
CA LEU A 10 -30.07 22.07 -0.13
C LEU A 10 -29.98 20.58 0.25
N ALA A 11 -31.13 19.90 0.41
CA ALA A 11 -31.17 18.48 0.69
C ALA A 11 -30.57 17.62 -0.44
N LEU A 12 -30.79 18.02 -1.71
CA LEU A 12 -30.18 17.35 -2.87
C LEU A 12 -28.67 17.61 -2.95
N LEU A 13 -28.20 18.79 -2.52
CA LEU A 13 -26.77 19.15 -2.50
C LEU A 13 -26.00 18.36 -1.44
N SER A 14 -26.60 18.09 -0.28
CA SER A 14 -25.97 17.30 0.80
C SER A 14 -25.70 15.84 0.43
N ILE A 15 -26.39 15.29 -0.57
CA ILE A 15 -26.24 13.89 -1.00
C ILE A 15 -25.03 13.73 -1.95
N ALA A 16 -24.50 14.81 -2.51
CA ALA A 16 -23.47 14.76 -3.54
C ALA A 16 -22.01 14.72 -3.02
N ALA A 17 -21.77 14.71 -1.71
CA ALA A 17 -20.42 14.89 -1.15
C ALA A 17 -19.97 13.75 -0.20
N SER A 18 -20.36 12.51 -0.47
CA SER A 18 -19.71 11.36 0.15
C SER A 18 -18.61 10.85 -0.78
N GLU A 19 -17.45 11.51 -0.75
CA GLU A 19 -16.24 10.95 -1.36
C GLU A 19 -15.81 9.76 -0.50
N THR A 20 -16.08 8.54 -0.98
CA THR A 20 -15.51 7.34 -0.39
C THR A 20 -14.01 7.35 -0.68
N LEU A 21 -13.20 7.70 0.32
CA LEU A 21 -11.74 7.56 0.28
C LEU A 21 -11.41 6.07 0.28
N ASN A 22 -11.23 5.51 -0.91
CA ASN A 22 -10.78 4.13 -1.09
C ASN A 22 -9.25 4.10 -1.03
N LEU A 23 -8.69 3.29 -0.14
CA LEU A 23 -7.25 3.09 -0.04
C LEU A 23 -6.72 2.49 -1.35
N HIS A 24 -5.74 3.15 -1.96
CA HIS A 24 -5.06 2.66 -3.16
C HIS A 24 -3.60 2.36 -2.85
N TYR A 25 -3.12 1.19 -3.27
CA TYR A 25 -1.72 0.82 -3.12
C TYR A 25 -1.20 0.05 -4.34
N VAL A 26 0.07 0.24 -4.65
CA VAL A 26 0.81 -0.48 -5.69
C VAL A 26 2.20 -0.78 -5.16
N VAL A 27 2.66 -2.03 -5.37
CA VAL A 27 4.04 -2.43 -5.08
C VAL A 27 4.68 -2.93 -6.36
N VAL A 28 5.87 -2.41 -6.66
CA VAL A 28 6.67 -2.78 -7.83
C VAL A 28 7.94 -3.45 -7.35
N ILE A 29 8.20 -4.64 -7.89
CA ILE A 29 9.38 -5.42 -7.58
C ILE A 29 9.97 -6.06 -8.84
N PRO A 30 11.30 -6.23 -8.92
CA PRO A 30 11.93 -7.07 -9.93
C PRO A 30 11.37 -8.49 -9.96
N ALA A 31 11.15 -9.00 -11.16
CA ALA A 31 10.76 -10.40 -11.38
C ALA A 31 11.91 -11.40 -11.12
N ILE A 32 13.15 -10.90 -11.05
CA ILE A 32 14.36 -11.68 -10.75
C ILE A 32 15.15 -10.88 -9.71
N ILE A 33 15.46 -11.52 -8.59
CA ILE A 33 16.18 -10.96 -7.45
C ILE A 33 17.57 -11.59 -7.47
N HIS A 34 18.62 -10.79 -7.69
CA HIS A 34 19.99 -11.27 -7.80
C HIS A 34 20.71 -11.15 -6.46
N HIS A 35 21.36 -12.22 -6.03
CA HIS A 35 22.26 -12.24 -4.88
C HIS A 35 23.72 -12.20 -5.37
N PRO A 36 24.64 -11.44 -4.74
CA PRO A 36 24.50 -10.63 -3.52
C PRO A 36 24.18 -9.15 -3.78
N SER A 37 23.70 -8.78 -4.98
CA SER A 37 23.39 -7.39 -5.29
C SER A 37 22.26 -6.85 -4.41
N GLN A 38 22.36 -5.56 -4.08
CA GLN A 38 21.27 -4.85 -3.43
C GLN A 38 20.13 -4.67 -4.43
N GLU A 39 18.95 -5.15 -4.05
CA GLU A 39 17.73 -5.05 -4.84
C GLU A 39 16.85 -3.93 -4.31
N LYS A 40 15.88 -3.48 -5.12
CA LYS A 40 14.95 -2.41 -4.75
C LYS A 40 13.53 -2.82 -5.05
N PHE A 41 12.62 -2.45 -4.17
CA PHE A 41 11.20 -2.44 -4.47
C PHE A 41 10.65 -1.03 -4.22
N CYS A 42 9.58 -0.67 -4.91
CA CYS A 42 8.92 0.61 -4.71
C CYS A 42 7.47 0.38 -4.28
N ILE A 43 6.99 1.24 -3.39
CA ILE A 43 5.61 1.25 -2.94
C ILE A 43 5.01 2.63 -3.16
N HIS A 44 3.77 2.62 -3.65
CA HIS A 44 2.90 3.78 -3.66
C HIS A 44 1.66 3.47 -2.83
N VAL A 45 1.35 4.31 -1.85
CA VAL A 45 0.09 4.27 -1.08
C VAL A 45 -0.54 5.65 -1.18
N SER A 46 -1.83 5.71 -1.49
CA SER A 46 -2.57 6.96 -1.60
C SER A 46 -4.00 6.82 -1.11
N SER A 47 -4.69 7.96 -0.99
CA SER A 47 -6.11 8.02 -0.61
C SER A 47 -6.39 7.37 0.75
N LEU A 48 -5.47 7.54 1.70
CA LEU A 48 -5.63 7.00 3.04
C LEU A 48 -6.78 7.70 3.78
N PRO A 49 -7.75 6.95 4.33
CA PRO A 49 -8.80 7.52 5.16
C PRO A 49 -8.27 7.98 6.53
N GLU A 50 -7.20 7.33 7.02
CA GLU A 50 -6.52 7.56 8.31
C GLU A 50 -5.08 7.04 8.26
N THR A 51 -4.34 7.16 9.36
CA THR A 51 -2.99 6.58 9.46
C THR A 51 -3.07 5.06 9.40
N VAL A 52 -2.27 4.42 8.55
CA VAL A 52 -2.22 2.96 8.42
C VAL A 52 -0.87 2.39 8.81
N HIS A 53 -0.89 1.21 9.42
CA HIS A 53 0.31 0.42 9.69
C HIS A 53 0.70 -0.35 8.43
N LEU A 54 1.87 -0.02 7.87
CA LEU A 54 2.44 -0.67 6.70
C LEU A 54 3.57 -1.60 7.13
N ALA A 55 3.40 -2.90 6.89
CA ALA A 55 4.51 -3.83 6.87
C ALA A 55 4.66 -4.48 5.49
N ILE A 56 5.89 -4.76 5.10
CA ILE A 56 6.24 -5.42 3.84
C ILE A 56 7.14 -6.58 4.19
N THR A 57 6.63 -7.79 3.94
CA THR A 57 7.31 -9.02 4.35
C THR A 57 7.62 -9.86 3.12
N LEU A 58 8.87 -10.28 3.04
CA LEU A 58 9.31 -11.30 2.10
C LEU A 58 9.03 -12.67 2.72
N GLU A 59 8.03 -13.35 2.20
CA GLU A 59 7.69 -14.71 2.56
C GLU A 59 8.69 -15.66 1.92
N MET A 60 9.30 -16.50 2.75
CA MET A 60 10.26 -17.53 2.33
C MET A 60 9.86 -18.86 2.96
N THR A 61 10.20 -19.97 2.31
CA THR A 61 9.81 -21.32 2.75
C THR A 61 10.21 -21.66 4.19
N ILE A 62 11.29 -21.05 4.71
CA ILE A 62 11.84 -21.35 6.04
C ILE A 62 11.42 -20.28 7.06
N ARG A 63 11.56 -19.00 6.71
CA ARG A 63 11.30 -17.89 7.62
C ARG A 63 10.97 -16.61 6.87
N ASN A 64 9.89 -15.96 7.27
CA ASN A 64 9.51 -14.65 6.76
C ASN A 64 10.50 -13.57 7.19
N HIS A 65 10.82 -12.67 6.27
CA HIS A 65 11.74 -11.56 6.51
C HIS A 65 11.03 -10.24 6.25
N THR A 66 10.75 -9.48 7.31
CA THR A 66 10.16 -8.14 7.21
C THR A 66 11.21 -7.17 6.68
N LEU A 67 10.92 -6.56 5.54
CA LEU A 67 11.79 -5.58 4.90
C LEU A 67 11.50 -4.16 5.41
N VAL A 68 10.22 -3.88 5.69
CA VAL A 68 9.74 -2.56 6.12
C VAL A 68 8.61 -2.75 7.11
N GLU A 69 8.58 -1.89 8.14
CA GLU A 69 7.50 -1.77 9.09
C GLU A 69 7.44 -0.32 9.56
N LYS A 70 6.34 0.39 9.28
CA LYS A 70 6.14 1.80 9.65
C LYS A 70 4.70 2.26 9.57
N ASP A 71 4.44 3.43 10.13
CA ASP A 71 3.15 4.11 10.06
C ASP A 71 3.14 5.07 8.88
N VAL A 72 2.03 5.10 8.13
CA VAL A 72 1.84 5.96 6.97
C VAL A 72 0.64 6.87 7.20
N GLU A 73 0.90 8.17 7.25
CA GLU A 73 -0.12 9.21 7.41
C GLU A 73 -0.60 9.77 6.05
N LYS A 74 -1.62 10.63 6.09
CA LYS A 74 -2.13 11.34 4.90
C LYS A 74 -1.06 12.27 4.31
N PRO A 75 -0.96 12.40 2.97
CA PRO A 75 -1.84 11.81 1.94
C PRO A 75 -1.47 10.38 1.52
N GLY A 76 -0.38 9.84 2.06
CA GLY A 76 0.23 8.56 1.69
C GLY A 76 1.71 8.70 1.40
N ILE A 77 2.29 7.69 0.76
CA ILE A 77 3.73 7.64 0.48
C ILE A 77 4.02 7.15 -0.93
N PHE A 78 5.15 7.61 -1.47
CA PHE A 78 5.85 6.94 -2.54
C PHE A 78 7.30 6.78 -2.14
N GLU A 79 7.78 5.54 -2.07
CA GLU A 79 9.15 5.27 -1.63
C GLU A 79 9.71 4.04 -2.35
N CYS A 80 11.00 4.09 -2.66
CA CYS A 80 11.75 2.94 -3.15
C CYS A 80 12.79 2.54 -2.10
N ILE A 81 12.70 1.30 -1.64
CA ILE A 81 13.45 0.80 -0.50
C ILE A 81 14.39 -0.28 -1.00
N SER A 82 15.65 -0.15 -0.61
CA SER A 82 16.70 -1.07 -1.00
C SER A 82 16.84 -2.16 0.05
N PHE A 83 16.92 -3.41 -0.38
CA PHE A 83 17.13 -4.55 0.50
C PHE A 83 18.23 -5.44 -0.05
N GLN A 84 18.93 -6.15 0.83
CA GLN A 84 19.85 -7.19 0.43
C GLN A 84 19.10 -8.53 0.45
N PRO A 85 18.96 -9.21 -0.70
CA PRO A 85 18.41 -10.55 -0.73
C PRO A 85 19.30 -11.46 0.12
N VAL A 86 18.72 -12.21 1.04
CA VAL A 86 19.46 -13.33 1.66
C VAL A 86 19.74 -14.37 0.58
N ALA A 87 20.90 -15.03 0.65
CA ALA A 87 21.44 -16.00 -0.32
C ALA A 87 20.53 -17.18 -0.70
N ARG A 88 19.28 -17.23 -0.23
CA ARG A 88 18.37 -18.35 -0.46
C ARG A 88 17.13 -18.02 -1.30
N CYS A 89 16.94 -16.76 -1.72
CA CYS A 89 16.00 -16.41 -2.80
C CYS A 89 16.60 -16.66 -4.21
N GLU A 90 17.59 -17.55 -4.33
CA GLU A 90 18.36 -17.77 -5.55
C GLU A 90 17.59 -18.54 -6.64
N THR A 91 16.42 -19.12 -6.37
CA THR A 91 15.78 -20.06 -7.31
C THR A 91 14.73 -19.43 -8.22
N LYS A 92 13.77 -18.63 -7.72
CA LYS A 92 12.84 -17.79 -8.53
C LYS A 92 12.14 -16.77 -7.62
N ALA A 93 11.74 -15.60 -8.15
CA ALA A 93 10.82 -14.68 -7.44
C ALA A 93 9.46 -15.32 -7.10
N LYS A 94 9.08 -16.40 -7.80
CA LYS A 94 7.88 -17.19 -7.45
C LYS A 94 8.01 -17.93 -6.11
N ASP A 95 9.24 -18.18 -5.67
CA ASP A 95 9.55 -18.87 -4.40
C ASP A 95 9.68 -17.87 -3.23
N CYS A 96 9.71 -16.56 -3.53
CA CYS A 96 9.78 -15.48 -2.56
C CYS A 96 8.58 -14.53 -2.79
N GLY A 97 7.46 -14.81 -2.10
CA GLY A 97 6.24 -14.01 -2.18
C GLY A 97 6.32 -12.74 -1.33
N PHE A 98 5.70 -11.64 -1.77
CA PHE A 98 5.57 -10.44 -0.95
C PHE A 98 4.20 -10.43 -0.29
N VAL A 99 4.18 -10.42 1.03
CA VAL A 99 2.96 -10.27 1.82
C VAL A 99 2.92 -8.86 2.36
N LEU A 100 1.83 -8.16 2.03
CA LEU A 100 1.46 -6.89 2.65
C LEU A 100 0.43 -7.20 3.74
N PRO A 101 0.82 -7.29 5.02
CA PRO A 101 -0.12 -7.21 6.12
C PRO A 101 -0.65 -5.77 6.19
N ILE A 102 -1.60 -5.41 5.33
CA ILE A 102 -2.47 -4.28 5.63
C ILE A 102 -3.56 -4.88 6.52
N GLY A 103 -3.33 -4.85 7.83
CA GLY A 103 -4.37 -5.17 8.80
C GLY A 103 -5.49 -4.15 8.66
N LEU A 104 -6.68 -4.61 8.27
CA LEU A 104 -7.92 -3.86 8.42
C LEU A 104 -8.49 -4.13 9.82
#